data_AF-A0A968XAN2-F1
#
_entry.id   AF-A0A968XAN2-F1
#
_cell.length_a   1.000
_cell.length_b   1.000
_cell.length_c   1.000
_cell.angle_alpha   90.00
_cell.angle_beta   90.00
_cell.angle_gamma   90.00
#
_symmetry.space_group_name_H-M   'P 1'
#
loop_
_entity.id
_entity.type
_entity.pdbx_description
1 polymer ?
#
loop_
_entity_poly.entity_id
_entity_poly.type
_entity_poly.pdbx_seq_one_letter_code
_entity_poly.pdbx_strand_id
1 'polypeptide(L)'
;MTIQPLDSEHATCLEALVQRRTAELLSINQRLQQEIEARTQTEAALQESEERYRSVVMGLREGVMLQDAQGQILTCNRSAETILGLTEAQMMGRSSLDPRWQTIHEDGSPFPGSDHPSMVTLRTGRPCVDVMMGVHKPMAVSAGWRSIPSP
;
A
#
# COMPACT_ATOMS: atom_id res chain seq x y z
N MET A 1 -43.17 -69.69 6.40
CA MET A 1 -42.78 -68.43 5.76
C MET A 1 -41.50 -67.97 6.46
N THR A 2 -40.36 -68.36 5.90
CA THR A 2 -39.04 -68.18 6.51
C THR A 2 -38.56 -66.78 6.19
N ILE A 3 -38.49 -65.90 7.18
CA ILE A 3 -37.94 -64.56 7.04
C ILE A 3 -36.41 -64.72 6.97
N GLN A 4 -35.83 -64.44 5.81
CA GLN A 4 -34.38 -64.48 5.60
C GLN A 4 -33.68 -63.36 6.38
N PRO A 5 -32.42 -63.56 6.82
CA PRO A 5 -31.69 -62.61 7.66
C PRO A 5 -31.20 -61.43 6.82
N LEU A 6 -31.98 -60.35 6.72
CA LEU A 6 -31.60 -59.13 5.98
C LEU A 6 -30.84 -58.09 6.83
N ASP A 7 -30.72 -58.28 8.15
CA ASP A 7 -30.26 -57.20 9.03
C ASP A 7 -28.72 -57.08 9.16
N SER A 8 -27.98 -58.19 9.00
CA SER A 8 -26.52 -58.17 9.21
C SER A 8 -25.76 -57.51 8.06
N GLU A 9 -26.10 -57.81 6.80
CA GLU A 9 -25.39 -57.24 5.65
C GLU A 9 -25.67 -55.74 5.50
N HIS A 10 -26.90 -55.31 5.79
CA HIS A 10 -27.29 -53.90 5.77
C HIS A 10 -26.58 -53.08 6.86
N ALA A 11 -26.46 -53.62 8.08
CA ALA A 11 -25.72 -52.96 9.17
C ALA A 11 -24.23 -52.81 8.83
N THR A 12 -23.59 -53.86 8.31
CA THR A 12 -22.19 -53.81 7.87
C THR A 12 -21.97 -52.82 6.72
N CYS A 13 -22.91 -52.73 5.77
CA CYS A 13 -22.85 -51.76 4.67
C CYS A 13 -22.93 -50.31 5.19
N LEU A 14 -23.81 -50.03 6.15
CA LEU A 14 -23.96 -48.70 6.73
C LEU A 14 -22.72 -48.29 7.53
N GLU A 15 -22.16 -49.20 8.33
CA GLU A 15 -20.91 -48.96 9.07
C GLU A 15 -19.74 -48.70 8.12
N ALA A 16 -19.61 -49.49 7.06
CA ALA A 16 -18.58 -49.30 6.04
C ALA A 16 -18.72 -47.94 5.33
N LEU A 17 -19.96 -47.50 5.05
CA LEU A 17 -20.21 -46.18 4.46
C LEU A 17 -19.84 -45.05 5.42
N VAL A 18 -20.20 -45.16 6.71
CA VAL A 18 -19.84 -44.18 7.74
C VAL A 18 -18.33 -44.10 7.90
N GLN A 19 -17.62 -45.24 7.96
CA GLN A 19 -16.16 -45.27 8.02
C GLN A 19 -15.53 -44.62 6.79
N ARG A 20 -16.02 -44.94 5.58
CA ARG A 20 -15.52 -44.33 4.34
C ARG A 20 -15.70 -42.81 4.33
N ARG A 21 -16.89 -42.31 4.68
CA ARG A 21 -17.17 -40.87 4.72
C ARG A 21 -16.39 -40.15 5.81
N THR A 22 -16.19 -40.79 6.96
CA THR A 22 -15.38 -40.23 8.05
C THR A 22 -13.92 -40.10 7.61
N ALA A 23 -13.37 -41.12 6.95
CA ALA A 23 -12.01 -41.07 6.41
C ALA A 23 -11.85 -39.98 5.33
N GLU A 24 -12.83 -39.85 4.41
CA GLU A 24 -12.85 -38.76 3.41
C GLU A 24 -12.87 -37.38 4.09
N LEU A 25 -13.72 -37.17 5.09
CA LEU A 25 -13.82 -35.90 5.82
C LEU A 25 -12.54 -35.56 6.57
N LEU A 26 -11.90 -36.54 7.22
CA LEU A 26 -10.63 -36.34 7.92
C LEU A 26 -9.52 -35.94 6.94
N SER A 27 -9.46 -36.60 5.77
CA SER A 27 -8.49 -36.25 4.72
C SER A 27 -8.71 -34.81 4.21
N ILE A 28 -9.96 -34.43 3.96
CA ILE A 28 -10.30 -33.07 3.53
C ILE A 28 -9.95 -32.07 4.63
N ASN A 29 -10.30 -32.35 5.88
CA ASN A 29 -10.03 -31.46 7.00
C ASN A 29 -8.53 -31.23 7.19
N GLN A 30 -7.73 -32.29 7.12
CA GLN A 30 -6.28 -32.21 7.20
C GLN A 30 -5.69 -31.38 6.05
N ARG A 31 -6.19 -31.56 4.81
CA ARG A 31 -5.77 -30.76 3.66
C ARG A 31 -6.13 -29.28 3.84
N LEU A 32 -7.32 -28.98 4.34
CA LEU A 32 -7.75 -27.61 4.62
C LEU A 32 -6.89 -26.96 5.71
N GLN A 33 -6.56 -27.70 6.77
CA GLN A 33 -5.66 -27.20 7.81
C GLN A 33 -4.27 -26.87 7.25
N GLN A 34 -3.73 -27.72 6.39
CA GLN A 34 -2.45 -27.44 5.72
C GLN A 34 -2.52 -26.20 4.81
N GLU A 35 -3.62 -26.02 4.08
CA GLU A 35 -3.83 -24.86 3.22
C GLU A 35 -3.95 -23.56 4.04
N ILE A 36 -4.68 -23.60 5.17
CA ILE A 36 -4.81 -22.46 6.08
C ILE A 36 -3.45 -22.10 6.69
N GLU A 37 -2.68 -23.09 7.15
CA GLU A 37 -1.35 -22.86 7.71
C GLU A 37 -0.42 -22.22 6.67
N ALA A 38 -0.38 -22.77 5.45
CA ALA A 38 0.42 -22.22 4.36
C ALA A 38 0.02 -20.79 3.98
N ARG A 39 -1.28 -20.48 3.95
CA ARG A 39 -1.77 -19.11 3.69
C ARG A 39 -1.37 -18.16 4.81
N THR A 40 -1.58 -18.57 6.07
CA THR A 40 -1.26 -17.75 7.24
C THR A 40 0.23 -17.39 7.27
N GLN A 41 1.11 -18.35 6.98
CA GLN A 41 2.55 -18.10 6.89
C GLN A 41 2.91 -17.13 5.75
N THR A 42 2.25 -17.27 4.60
CA THR A 42 2.46 -16.37 3.45
C THR A 42 1.98 -14.95 3.77
N GLU A 43 0.82 -14.81 4.39
CA GLU A 43 0.26 -13.51 4.82
C GLU A 43 1.15 -12.85 5.88
N ALA A 44 1.64 -13.61 6.87
CA ALA A 44 2.55 -13.09 7.89
C ALA A 44 3.87 -12.61 7.28
N ALA A 45 4.46 -13.38 6.36
CA ALA A 45 5.68 -12.98 5.66
C ALA A 45 5.48 -11.73 4.78
N LEU A 46 4.32 -11.63 4.11
CA LEU A 46 3.96 -10.43 3.34
C LEU A 46 3.84 -9.21 4.26
N GLN A 47 3.12 -9.34 5.37
CA GLN A 47 2.94 -8.26 6.34
C GLN A 47 4.28 -7.80 6.92
N GLU A 48 5.17 -8.73 7.29
CA GLU A 48 6.51 -8.38 7.79
C GLU A 48 7.32 -7.60 6.74
N SER A 49 7.26 -8.04 5.47
CA SER A 49 7.92 -7.34 4.37
C SER A 49 7.36 -5.94 4.14
N GLU A 50 6.04 -5.77 4.18
CA GLU A 50 5.37 -4.48 4.04
C GLU A 50 5.72 -3.53 5.19
N GLU A 51 5.73 -4.02 6.42
CA GLU A 51 6.12 -3.25 7.60
C GLU A 51 7.59 -2.81 7.50
N ARG A 52 8.48 -3.72 7.11
CA ARG A 52 9.90 -3.42 6.89
C ARG A 52 10.08 -2.34 5.81
N TYR A 53 9.41 -2.48 4.66
CA TYR A 53 9.44 -1.48 3.60
C TYR A 53 8.92 -0.12 4.08
N ARG A 54 7.79 -0.11 4.79
CA ARG A 54 7.19 1.10 5.37
C ARG A 54 8.15 1.79 6.32
N SER A 55 8.81 1.04 7.23
CA SER A 55 9.79 1.59 8.17
C SER A 55 11.00 2.19 7.46
N VAL A 56 11.51 1.54 6.41
CA VAL A 56 12.62 2.09 5.61
C VAL A 56 12.21 3.41 4.96
N VAL A 57 11.10 3.44 4.23
CA VAL A 57 10.62 4.65 3.52
C VAL A 57 10.30 5.79 4.48
N MET A 58 9.73 5.50 5.65
CA MET A 58 9.45 6.52 6.67
C MET A 58 10.71 7.01 7.40
N GLY A 59 11.77 6.21 7.45
CA GLY A 59 13.05 6.57 8.07
C GLY A 59 13.98 7.38 7.16
N LEU A 60 13.75 7.38 5.85
CA LEU A 60 14.51 8.20 4.91
C LEU A 60 14.27 9.69 5.18
N ARG A 61 15.35 10.48 5.18
CA ARG A 61 15.26 11.95 5.20
C ARG A 61 14.86 12.53 3.84
N GLU A 62 14.78 11.68 2.82
CA GLU A 62 14.37 12.03 1.46
C GLU A 62 12.85 11.98 1.33
N GLY A 63 12.30 12.92 0.56
CA GLY A 63 10.89 12.96 0.24
C GLY A 63 10.56 11.93 -0.84
N VAL A 64 9.65 11.01 -0.54
CA VAL A 64 9.17 10.00 -1.48
C VAL A 64 7.71 10.26 -1.78
N MET A 65 7.35 10.26 -3.07
CA MET A 65 5.98 10.46 -3.55
C MET A 65 5.68 9.42 -4.64
N LEU A 66 4.47 8.89 -4.63
CA LEU A 66 3.96 8.03 -5.70
C LEU A 66 2.97 8.81 -6.54
N GLN A 67 3.07 8.72 -7.86
CA GLN A 67 2.15 9.36 -8.80
C GLN A 67 1.49 8.32 -9.71
N ASP A 68 0.27 8.62 -10.17
CA ASP A 68 -0.44 7.83 -11.18
C ASP A 68 0.05 8.12 -12.61
N ALA A 69 -0.53 7.44 -13.60
CA ALA A 69 -0.19 7.63 -15.00
C ALA A 69 -0.58 9.02 -15.56
N GLN A 70 -1.41 9.77 -14.84
CA GLN A 70 -1.79 11.15 -15.14
C GLN A 70 -0.90 12.17 -14.38
N GLY A 71 0.07 11.69 -13.59
CA GLY A 71 0.96 12.52 -12.80
C GLY A 71 0.38 13.05 -11.51
N GLN A 72 -0.78 12.55 -11.07
CA GLN A 72 -1.40 12.94 -9.81
C GLN A 72 -0.78 12.18 -8.65
N ILE A 73 -0.53 12.88 -7.54
CA ILE A 73 0.04 12.25 -6.34
C ILE A 73 -0.99 11.32 -5.68
N LEU A 74 -0.59 10.06 -5.52
CA LEU A 74 -1.34 8.98 -4.87
C LEU A 74 -0.99 8.80 -3.40
N THR A 75 0.26 9.07 -3.00
CA THR A 75 0.70 9.07 -1.60
C THR A 75 2.10 9.69 -1.49
N CYS A 76 2.48 10.10 -0.28
CA CYS A 76 3.82 10.60 0.02
C CYS A 76 4.26 10.20 1.43
N ASN A 77 5.58 10.14 1.68
CA ASN A 77 6.10 9.95 3.03
C ASN A 77 6.12 11.26 3.84
N ARG A 78 6.26 11.16 5.17
CA ARG A 78 6.34 12.31 6.09
C ARG A 78 7.51 13.26 5.77
N SER A 79 8.60 12.74 5.23
CA SER A 79 9.75 13.56 4.84
C SER A 79 9.39 14.48 3.66
N ALA A 80 8.58 14.03 2.70
CA ALA A 80 8.08 14.88 1.63
C ALA A 80 7.22 16.04 2.18
N GLU A 81 6.34 15.77 3.15
CA GLU A 81 5.56 16.81 3.82
C GLU A 81 6.45 17.89 4.45
N THR A 82 7.51 17.45 5.14
CA THR A 82 8.46 18.32 5.84
C THR A 82 9.31 19.14 4.85
N ILE A 83 9.78 18.50 3.77
CA ILE A 83 10.58 19.15 2.73
C ILE A 83 9.75 20.18 1.98
N LEU A 84 8.52 19.85 1.61
CA LEU A 84 7.65 20.72 0.80
C LEU A 84 6.84 21.73 1.63
N GLY A 85 6.71 21.51 2.94
CA GLY A 85 5.91 22.36 3.82
C GLY A 85 4.40 22.21 3.57
N LEU A 86 3.97 21.06 3.07
CA LEU A 86 2.59 20.74 2.74
C LEU A 86 2.18 19.44 3.44
N THR A 87 0.92 19.31 3.83
CA THR A 87 0.39 18.03 4.33
C THR A 87 0.08 17.08 3.17
N GLU A 88 0.05 15.77 3.42
CA GLU A 88 -0.36 14.76 2.44
C GLU A 88 -1.71 15.14 1.84
N ALA A 89 -2.71 15.46 2.66
CA ALA A 89 -4.03 15.88 2.20
C ALA A 89 -4.01 17.11 1.28
N GLN A 90 -3.03 18.02 1.45
CA GLN A 90 -2.86 19.14 0.54
C GLN A 90 -2.24 18.72 -0.79
N MET A 91 -1.37 17.70 -0.80
CA MET A 91 -0.66 17.21 -1.98
C MET A 91 -1.48 16.19 -2.80
N MET A 92 -2.33 15.40 -2.15
CA MET A 92 -3.13 14.35 -2.79
C MET A 92 -3.93 14.89 -3.98
N GLY A 93 -3.86 14.17 -5.10
CA GLY A 93 -4.52 14.54 -6.35
C GLY A 93 -3.91 15.74 -7.09
N ARG A 94 -2.90 16.43 -6.52
CA ARG A 94 -2.17 17.46 -7.29
C ARG A 94 -1.31 16.81 -8.35
N SER A 95 -1.33 17.39 -9.54
CA SER A 95 -0.43 17.04 -10.62
C SER A 95 0.86 17.85 -10.55
N SER A 96 1.95 17.35 -11.14
CA SER A 96 3.17 18.10 -11.42
C SER A 96 2.93 19.38 -12.25
N LEU A 97 1.85 19.43 -13.02
CA LEU A 97 1.45 20.60 -13.81
C LEU A 97 0.78 21.70 -12.98
N ASP A 98 0.50 21.47 -11.69
CA ASP A 98 -0.18 22.44 -10.85
C ASP A 98 0.72 23.68 -10.60
N PRO A 99 0.26 24.89 -10.95
CA PRO A 99 1.06 26.11 -10.81
C PRO A 99 1.39 26.44 -9.35
N ARG A 100 0.69 25.84 -8.37
CA ARG A 100 0.98 26.02 -6.94
C ARG A 100 2.34 25.50 -6.51
N TRP A 101 2.99 24.65 -7.30
CA TRP A 101 4.33 24.16 -7.00
C TRP A 101 5.41 25.24 -7.14
N GLN A 102 5.21 26.24 -8.00
CA GLN A 102 6.15 27.37 -8.20
C GLN A 102 7.61 26.91 -8.28
N THR A 103 7.87 25.95 -9.17
CA THR A 103 9.16 25.28 -9.29
C THR A 103 10.15 26.10 -10.07
N ILE A 104 11.44 26.02 -9.69
CA ILE A 104 12.53 26.79 -10.28
C ILE A 104 13.76 25.92 -10.54
N HIS A 105 14.57 26.31 -11.51
CA HIS A 105 15.92 25.81 -11.70
C HIS A 105 16.87 26.43 -10.67
N GLU A 106 18.10 25.92 -10.59
CA GLU A 106 19.14 26.44 -9.68
C GLU A 106 19.50 27.91 -9.97
N ASP A 107 19.36 28.34 -11.22
CA ASP A 107 19.57 29.73 -11.65
C ASP A 107 18.39 30.67 -11.32
N GLY A 108 17.31 30.14 -10.74
CA GLY A 108 16.09 30.87 -10.39
C GLY A 108 15.07 31.02 -11.53
N SER A 109 15.36 30.52 -12.73
CA SER A 109 14.39 30.50 -13.83
C SER A 109 13.23 29.52 -13.54
N PRO A 110 12.02 29.75 -14.08
CA PRO A 110 10.89 28.84 -13.87
C PRO A 110 11.18 27.45 -14.42
N PHE A 111 10.91 26.41 -13.63
CA PHE A 111 11.01 25.02 -14.05
C PHE A 111 9.60 24.52 -14.43
N PRO A 112 9.30 24.27 -15.72
CA PRO A 112 7.96 23.87 -16.15
C PRO A 112 7.54 22.51 -15.59
N GLY A 113 6.27 22.39 -15.20
CA GLY A 113 5.68 21.12 -14.72
C GLY A 113 5.82 19.96 -15.71
N SER A 114 5.79 20.25 -17.02
CA SER A 114 5.95 19.25 -18.10
C SER A 114 7.33 18.60 -18.15
N ASP A 115 8.32 19.28 -17.57
CA ASP A 115 9.71 18.88 -17.57
C ASP A 115 10.11 18.27 -16.22
N HIS A 116 9.18 18.21 -15.25
CA HIS A 116 9.42 17.53 -13.98
C HIS A 116 9.88 16.09 -14.27
N PRO A 117 10.84 15.54 -13.51
CA PRO A 117 11.41 14.21 -13.80
C PRO A 117 10.36 13.11 -13.92
N SER A 118 9.29 13.17 -13.14
CA SER A 118 8.17 12.22 -13.23
C SER A 118 7.40 12.34 -14.54
N MET A 119 7.16 13.55 -15.05
CA MET A 119 6.49 13.76 -16.34
C MET A 119 7.37 13.34 -17.51
N VAL A 120 8.69 13.58 -17.42
CA VAL A 120 9.66 13.10 -18.42
C VAL A 120 9.68 11.57 -18.43
N THR A 121 9.70 10.93 -17.26
CA THR A 121 9.68 9.47 -17.14
C THR A 121 8.39 8.88 -17.72
N LEU A 122 7.22 9.43 -17.37
CA LEU A 122 5.93 8.98 -17.92
C LEU A 122 5.87 9.13 -19.44
N ARG A 123 6.40 10.23 -19.99
CA ARG A 123 6.38 10.50 -21.43
C ARG A 123 7.35 9.62 -22.22
N THR A 124 8.53 9.35 -21.68
CA THR A 124 9.62 8.67 -22.40
C THR A 124 9.73 7.18 -22.09
N GLY A 125 9.12 6.73 -20.99
CA GLY A 125 9.26 5.36 -20.46
C GLY A 125 10.65 5.06 -19.89
N ARG A 126 11.54 6.06 -19.80
CA ARG A 126 12.90 5.90 -19.26
C ARG A 126 13.02 6.60 -17.90
N PRO A 127 13.67 5.99 -16.90
CA PRO A 127 13.93 6.64 -15.62
C PRO A 127 14.67 7.97 -15.81
N CYS A 128 14.16 9.03 -15.21
CA CYS A 128 14.82 10.33 -15.12
C CYS A 128 15.31 10.53 -13.67
N VAL A 129 16.63 10.63 -13.48
CA VAL A 129 17.29 10.71 -12.16
C VAL A 129 18.30 11.87 -12.15
N ASP A 130 18.77 12.24 -10.95
CA ASP A 130 19.81 13.26 -10.73
C ASP A 130 19.47 14.66 -11.29
N VAL A 131 18.19 15.02 -11.27
CA VAL A 131 17.71 16.36 -11.66
C VAL A 131 17.48 17.22 -10.42
N MET A 132 18.14 18.38 -10.36
CA MET A 132 17.94 19.37 -9.31
C MET A 132 16.85 20.36 -9.71
N MET A 133 15.85 20.53 -8.83
CA MET A 133 14.80 21.53 -8.95
C MET A 133 14.47 22.11 -7.57
N GLY A 134 14.20 23.41 -7.52
CA GLY A 134 13.70 24.10 -6.34
C GLY A 134 12.18 24.14 -6.31
N VAL A 135 11.60 24.07 -5.12
CA VAL A 135 10.16 24.28 -4.87
C VAL A 135 10.02 25.43 -3.89
N HIS A 136 9.21 26.44 -4.22
CA HIS A 136 8.90 27.48 -3.25
C HIS A 136 7.96 26.94 -2.18
N LYS A 137 8.42 26.98 -0.92
CA LYS A 137 7.57 26.62 0.21
C LYS A 137 6.53 27.72 0.41
N PRO A 138 5.24 27.39 0.54
CA PRO A 138 4.29 28.37 1.06
C PRO A 138 4.78 28.81 2.44
N MET A 139 5.02 30.10 2.62
CA MET A 139 5.35 30.66 3.93
C MET A 139 4.24 30.25 4.89
N ALA A 140 4.57 29.43 5.89
CA ALA A 140 3.63 29.06 6.94
C ALA A 140 3.09 30.36 7.54
N VAL A 141 1.79 30.62 7.39
CA VAL A 141 1.12 31.63 8.21
C VAL A 141 1.16 31.07 9.62
N SER A 142 2.18 31.46 10.38
CA SER A 142 2.24 31.25 11.81
C SER A 142 1.03 31.95 12.42
N ALA A 143 -0.07 31.22 12.60
CA ALA A 143 -1.20 31.66 13.40
C ALA A 143 -0.74 31.71 14.86
N GLY A 144 0.04 32.72 15.20
CA GLY A 144 0.45 33.01 16.56
C GLY A 144 -0.69 33.70 17.28
N TRP A 145 -1.34 32.99 18.20
CA TRP A 145 -2.19 33.64 19.21
C TRP A 145 -1.30 34.57 20.04
N ARG A 146 -1.47 35.88 19.88
CA ARG A 146 -0.95 36.86 20.82
C ARG A 146 -2.04 37.17 21.84
N SER A 147 -1.87 36.65 23.06
CA SER A 147 -2.61 37.17 24.21
C SER A 147 -2.13 38.59 24.48
N ILE A 148 -3.02 39.56 24.34
CA ILE A 148 -2.82 40.92 24.84
C ILE A 148 -3.15 40.89 26.33
N PRO A 149 -2.21 41.19 27.25
CA PRO A 149 -2.57 41.38 28.64
C PRO A 149 -3.36 42.69 28.74
N SER A 150 -4.59 42.63 29.25
CA SER A 150 -5.35 43.81 29.67
C SER A 150 -4.83 44.28 31.04
N PRO A 151 -4.81 45.60 31.32
CA PRO A 151 -4.18 46.20 32.51
C PRO A 151 -4.85 45.82 33.84
#